data_AF-A0A662FPB3-F1
#
_entry.id   AF-A0A662FPB3-F1
#
_cell.length_a   1.000
_cell.length_b   1.000
_cell.length_c   1.000
_cell.angle_alpha   90.00
_cell.angle_beta   90.00
_cell.angle_gamma   90.00
#
_symmetry.space_group_name_H-M   'P 1'
#
loop_
_entity.id
_entity.type
_entity.pdbx_description
1 polymer ?
#
loop_
_entity_poly.entity_id
_entity_poly.type
_entity_poly.pdbx_seq_one_letter_code
_entity_poly.pdbx_strand_id
1 'polypeptide(L)'
;MSRLEGDVLRELEDGLCLLVYDIPYPPDKSKAWLSWYDWSTRRLKSMGYSIQYSIVVIPESRISAVLEIVNRINDKRMRLNKGFGLNIPEPRINIIRFNLKTRKDVEALASIIINGLKNTLEVFVKDIEEQIRNGKDKTRLQQRVKKFIENIKRKDFLNLLIRDPDLRKLIIELEILLS
;
A
#
# COMPACT_ATOMS: atom_id res chain seq x y z
N MET A 1 16.30 19.72 4.23
CA MET A 1 15.62 19.86 5.54
C MET A 1 14.17 19.42 5.34
N SER A 2 13.73 18.38 6.03
CA SER A 2 12.40 17.79 5.85
C SER A 2 11.31 18.84 6.12
N ARG A 3 10.46 19.09 5.12
CA ARG A 3 9.30 20.00 5.19
C ARG A 3 8.10 19.36 5.91
N LEU A 4 8.34 18.39 6.79
CA LEU A 4 7.27 17.79 7.55
C LEU A 4 7.01 18.66 8.77
N GLU A 5 5.83 19.26 8.78
CA GLU A 5 5.31 20.03 9.91
C GLU A 5 5.28 19.17 11.18
N GLY A 6 5.42 19.81 12.35
CA GLY A 6 5.56 19.12 13.63
C GLY A 6 4.43 18.13 13.96
N ASP A 7 3.27 18.27 13.33
CA ASP A 7 2.12 17.40 13.54
C ASP A 7 2.29 16.01 12.91
N VAL A 8 2.96 15.89 11.76
CA VAL A 8 3.26 14.57 11.15
C VAL A 8 4.26 13.80 12.02
N LEU A 9 5.24 14.52 12.59
CA LEU A 9 6.23 13.91 13.48
C LEU A 9 5.57 13.40 14.76
N ARG A 10 4.60 14.15 15.31
CA ARG A 10 3.80 13.70 16.47
C ARG A 10 2.89 12.50 16.15
N GLU A 11 2.25 12.48 14.98
CA GLU A 11 1.43 11.33 14.56
C GLU A 11 2.26 10.06 14.32
N LEU A 12 3.56 10.19 14.00
CA LEU A 12 4.50 9.07 13.94
C LEU A 12 4.99 8.62 15.33
N GLU A 13 4.93 9.49 16.33
CA GLU A 13 5.17 9.16 17.74
C GLU A 13 3.98 8.39 18.34
N ASP A 14 2.76 8.61 17.83
CA ASP A 14 1.53 7.92 18.20
C ASP A 14 1.44 6.51 17.58
N GLY A 15 2.26 5.58 18.10
CA GLY A 15 2.06 4.12 17.98
C GLY A 15 2.00 3.58 16.55
N LEU A 16 3.14 3.12 16.03
CA LEU A 16 3.24 2.48 14.72
C LEU A 16 3.49 0.97 14.81
N CYS A 17 3.10 0.28 13.75
CA CYS A 17 3.39 -1.14 13.56
C CYS A 17 3.96 -1.42 12.18
N LEU A 18 4.79 -2.44 12.10
CA LEU A 18 5.14 -3.10 10.85
C LEU A 18 4.25 -4.32 10.67
N LEU A 19 3.47 -4.32 9.60
CA LEU A 19 2.83 -5.50 9.06
C LEU A 19 3.82 -6.17 8.09
N VAL A 20 4.35 -7.33 8.51
CA VAL A 20 5.28 -8.14 7.72
C VAL A 20 4.58 -9.42 7.32
N TYR A 21 4.59 -9.74 6.03
CA TYR A 21 3.91 -10.94 5.54
C TYR A 21 4.72 -11.74 4.52
N ASP A 22 4.51 -13.04 4.55
CA ASP A 22 4.94 -14.00 3.56
C ASP A 22 3.72 -14.83 3.14
N ILE A 23 3.24 -14.58 1.92
CA ILE A 23 2.09 -15.25 1.33
C ILE A 23 2.63 -16.30 0.36
N PRO A 24 2.29 -17.59 0.52
CA PRO A 24 2.76 -18.64 -0.37
C PRO A 24 2.42 -18.35 -1.83
N TYR A 25 3.45 -18.27 -2.66
CA TYR A 25 3.31 -18.14 -4.11
C TYR A 25 3.07 -19.52 -4.74
N PRO A 26 2.21 -19.64 -5.77
CA PRO A 26 1.97 -20.91 -6.41
C PRO A 26 3.23 -21.47 -7.09
N PRO A 27 3.60 -22.75 -6.88
CA PRO A 27 4.68 -23.40 -7.62
C PRO A 27 4.30 -23.65 -9.09
N ASP A 28 2.99 -23.79 -9.37
CA ASP A 28 2.46 -24.05 -10.71
C ASP A 28 1.67 -22.85 -11.27
N LYS A 29 1.23 -22.94 -12.54
CA LYS A 29 0.33 -21.95 -13.17
C LYS A 29 -1.12 -22.02 -12.64
N SER A 30 -1.33 -22.36 -11.36
CA SER A 30 -2.66 -22.40 -10.75
C SER A 30 -3.25 -20.99 -10.68
N LYS A 31 -4.22 -20.72 -11.56
CA LYS A 31 -4.91 -19.42 -11.62
C LYS A 31 -5.65 -19.11 -10.31
N ALA A 32 -6.20 -20.12 -9.65
CA ALA A 32 -6.92 -19.95 -8.39
C ALA A 32 -5.99 -19.55 -7.24
N TRP A 33 -4.82 -20.19 -7.13
CA TRP A 33 -3.81 -19.84 -6.13
C TRP A 33 -3.22 -18.46 -6.43
N LEU A 34 -2.83 -18.17 -7.68
CA LEU A 34 -2.33 -16.85 -8.07
C LEU A 34 -3.34 -15.74 -7.75
N SER A 35 -4.62 -15.96 -8.07
CA SER A 35 -5.68 -15.00 -7.72
C SER A 35 -5.84 -14.78 -6.22
N TRP A 36 -5.66 -15.83 -5.40
CA TRP A 36 -5.65 -15.69 -3.94
C TRP A 36 -4.41 -14.95 -3.44
N TYR A 37 -3.23 -15.22 -4.00
CA TYR A 37 -1.99 -14.53 -3.68
C TYR A 37 -2.11 -13.02 -3.97
N ASP A 38 -2.54 -12.66 -5.18
CA ASP A 38 -2.73 -11.26 -5.59
C ASP A 38 -3.79 -10.55 -4.74
N TRP A 39 -4.89 -11.25 -4.45
CA TRP A 39 -5.95 -10.70 -3.61
C TRP A 39 -5.47 -10.46 -2.18
N SER A 40 -4.72 -11.39 -1.60
CA SER A 40 -4.22 -11.33 -0.23
C SER A 40 -3.17 -10.24 -0.07
N THR A 41 -2.16 -10.22 -0.95
CA THR A 41 -1.12 -9.18 -0.95
C THR A 41 -1.70 -7.79 -1.15
N ARG A 42 -2.65 -7.61 -2.08
CA ARG A 42 -3.33 -6.33 -2.29
C ARG A 42 -4.09 -5.86 -1.05
N ARG A 43 -4.74 -6.77 -0.32
CA ARG A 43 -5.47 -6.44 0.92
C ARG A 43 -4.50 -5.99 2.01
N LEU A 44 -3.40 -6.71 2.22
CA LEU A 44 -2.39 -6.35 3.22
C LEU A 44 -1.70 -5.02 2.88
N LYS A 45 -1.30 -4.81 1.61
CA LYS A 45 -0.76 -3.53 1.11
C LYS A 45 -1.74 -2.38 1.20
N SER A 46 -3.03 -2.63 1.40
CA SER A 46 -4.03 -1.57 1.56
C SER A 46 -4.18 -1.06 3.00
N MET A 47 -3.47 -1.65 3.94
CA MET A 47 -3.57 -1.29 5.35
C MET A 47 -2.76 -0.05 5.72
N GLY A 48 -1.75 0.34 4.94
CA GLY A 48 -0.94 1.52 5.18
C GLY A 48 0.13 1.72 4.11
N TYR A 49 1.27 2.28 4.50
CA TYR A 49 2.36 2.61 3.58
C TYR A 49 3.26 1.40 3.32
N SER A 50 3.28 0.89 2.09
CA SER A 50 4.24 -0.13 1.68
C SER A 50 5.64 0.47 1.58
N ILE A 51 6.56 0.06 2.46
CA ILE A 51 7.97 0.46 2.41
C ILE A 51 8.83 -0.57 1.68
N GLN A 52 8.38 -1.83 1.63
CA GLN A 52 8.93 -2.90 0.82
C GLN A 52 7.79 -3.82 0.35
N TYR A 53 8.06 -4.75 -0.58
CA TYR A 53 7.03 -5.62 -1.16
C TYR A 53 6.17 -6.35 -0.11
N SER A 54 6.77 -6.78 0.99
CA SER A 54 6.15 -7.57 2.07
C SER A 54 6.10 -6.85 3.42
N ILE A 55 6.37 -5.54 3.44
CA ILE A 55 6.46 -4.74 4.66
C ILE A 55 5.62 -3.48 4.51
N VAL A 56 4.66 -3.31 5.41
CA VAL A 56 3.71 -2.20 5.42
C VAL A 56 3.74 -1.52 6.77
N VAL A 57 3.98 -0.21 6.80
CA VAL A 57 3.82 0.61 8.00
C VAL A 57 2.34 0.93 8.17
N ILE A 58 1.80 0.64 9.35
CA ILE A 58 0.40 0.89 9.72
C ILE A 58 0.34 1.59 11.08
N PRO A 59 -0.70 2.38 11.36
CA PRO A 59 -0.97 2.85 12.72
C PRO A 59 -1.50 1.69 13.57
N GLU A 60 -1.22 1.72 14.88
CA GLU A 60 -1.71 0.70 15.82
C GLU A 60 -3.24 0.54 15.81
N SER A 61 -3.97 1.63 15.56
CA SER A 61 -5.43 1.64 15.44
C SER A 61 -5.97 0.71 14.34
N ARG A 62 -5.13 0.29 13.39
CA ARG A 62 -5.51 -0.64 12.31
C ARG A 62 -5.25 -2.12 12.62
N ILE A 63 -4.67 -2.46 13.78
CA ILE A 63 -4.37 -3.88 14.13
C ILE A 63 -5.60 -4.77 14.01
N SER A 64 -6.74 -4.36 14.56
CA SER A 64 -7.98 -5.16 14.51
C SER A 64 -8.43 -5.43 13.07
N ALA A 65 -8.38 -4.41 12.21
CA ALA A 65 -8.71 -4.56 10.79
C ALA A 65 -7.72 -5.48 10.05
N VAL A 66 -6.45 -5.48 10.44
CA VAL A 66 -5.47 -6.44 9.91
C VAL A 66 -5.83 -7.87 10.31
N LEU A 67 -6.16 -8.11 11.59
CA LEU A 67 -6.54 -9.45 12.07
C LEU A 67 -7.78 -9.99 11.34
N GLU A 68 -8.78 -9.15 11.07
CA GLU A 68 -9.93 -9.53 10.25
C GLU A 68 -9.52 -9.94 8.83
N ILE A 69 -8.59 -9.21 8.21
CA ILE A 69 -8.07 -9.54 6.88
C ILE A 69 -7.32 -10.87 6.91
N VAL A 70 -6.50 -11.12 7.94
CA VAL A 70 -5.77 -12.39 8.12
C VAL A 70 -6.75 -13.56 8.19
N ASN A 71 -7.82 -13.43 8.97
CA ASN A 71 -8.87 -14.45 9.04
C ASN A 71 -9.50 -14.70 7.66
N ARG A 72 -9.89 -13.64 6.94
CA ARG A 72 -10.46 -13.77 5.60
C ARG A 72 -9.51 -14.39 4.58
N ILE A 73 -8.20 -14.13 4.70
CA ILE A 73 -7.17 -14.75 3.87
C ILE A 73 -7.13 -16.26 4.13
N ASN A 74 -7.12 -16.67 5.40
CA ASN A 74 -7.14 -18.08 5.80
C ASN A 74 -8.43 -18.79 5.39
N ASP A 75 -9.60 -18.18 5.58
CA ASP A 75 -10.88 -18.77 5.17
C ASP A 75 -10.95 -18.98 3.66
N LYS A 76 -10.44 -18.02 2.89
CA LYS A 76 -10.39 -18.14 1.44
C LYS A 76 -9.41 -19.22 1.01
N ARG A 77 -8.24 -19.31 1.67
CA ARG A 77 -7.25 -20.38 1.45
C ARG A 77 -7.86 -21.76 1.68
N MET A 78 -8.51 -21.97 2.82
CA MET A 78 -9.13 -23.26 3.18
C MET A 78 -10.21 -23.67 2.16
N ARG A 79 -11.05 -22.72 1.74
CA ARG A 79 -12.06 -22.97 0.69
C ARG A 79 -11.44 -23.33 -0.65
N LEU A 80 -10.32 -22.71 -1.03
CA LEU A 80 -9.61 -23.05 -2.27
C LEU A 80 -8.96 -24.42 -2.19
N ASN A 81 -8.33 -24.76 -1.07
CA ASN A 81 -7.78 -26.10 -0.84
C ASN A 81 -8.86 -27.17 -0.97
N LYS A 82 -10.01 -26.98 -0.31
CA LYS A 82 -11.13 -27.92 -0.38
C LYS A 82 -11.77 -27.98 -1.77
N GLY A 83 -12.02 -26.82 -2.40
CA GLY A 83 -12.78 -26.73 -3.64
C GLY A 83 -12.00 -27.08 -4.91
N PHE A 84 -10.68 -26.86 -4.91
CA PHE A 84 -9.82 -27.09 -6.07
C PHE A 84 -8.77 -28.20 -5.84
N GLY A 85 -8.82 -28.90 -4.70
CA GLY A 85 -7.83 -29.92 -4.34
C GLY A 85 -6.41 -29.36 -4.18
N LEU A 86 -6.28 -28.08 -3.83
CA LEU A 86 -4.99 -27.42 -3.66
C LEU A 86 -4.43 -27.70 -2.26
N ASN A 87 -3.11 -27.58 -2.13
CA ASN A 87 -2.42 -27.61 -0.84
C ASN A 87 -1.68 -26.30 -0.59
N ILE A 88 -2.41 -25.18 -0.58
CA ILE A 88 -1.84 -23.86 -0.29
C ILE A 88 -1.40 -23.84 1.18
N PRO A 89 -0.10 -23.62 1.48
CA PRO A 89 0.40 -23.52 2.85
C PRO A 89 -0.19 -22.33 3.61
N GLU A 90 -0.07 -22.34 4.93
CA GLU A 90 -0.48 -21.20 5.74
C GLU A 90 0.41 -19.98 5.51
N PRO A 91 -0.18 -18.79 5.35
CA PRO A 91 0.58 -17.56 5.24
C PRO A 91 1.18 -17.16 6.60
N ARG A 92 2.39 -16.61 6.58
CA ARG A 92 3.00 -16.02 7.78
C ARG A 92 2.73 -14.53 7.77
N ILE A 93 1.91 -14.04 8.68
CA ILE A 93 1.55 -12.62 8.76
C ILE A 93 1.78 -12.17 10.19
N ASN A 94 2.72 -11.25 10.39
CA ASN A 94 3.16 -10.77 11.68
C ASN A 94 2.91 -9.26 11.81
N ILE A 95 2.54 -8.84 13.01
CA ILE A 95 2.44 -7.43 13.39
C ILE A 95 3.53 -7.16 14.42
N ILE A 96 4.46 -6.29 14.09
CA ILE A 96 5.57 -5.90 14.96
C ILE A 96 5.30 -4.48 15.44
N ARG A 97 4.98 -4.34 16.74
CA ARG A 97 4.91 -3.04 17.40
C ARG A 97 6.31 -2.52 17.62
N PHE A 98 6.53 -1.24 17.33
CA PHE A 98 7.82 -0.61 17.55
C PHE A 98 7.63 0.86 17.91
N ASN A 99 8.58 1.39 18.67
CA ASN A 99 8.62 2.80 19.03
C ASN A 99 9.91 3.41 18.48
N LEU A 100 9.80 4.65 18.01
CA LEU A 100 10.93 5.45 17.54
C LEU A 100 11.55 6.14 18.74
N LYS A 101 12.86 5.99 18.94
CA LYS A 101 13.53 6.47 20.16
C LYS A 101 13.94 7.92 20.07
N THR A 102 14.28 8.38 18.87
CA THR A 102 14.79 9.72 18.64
C THR A 102 14.04 10.40 17.50
N ARG A 103 14.03 11.72 17.51
CA ARG A 103 13.50 12.52 16.39
C ARG A 103 14.15 12.18 15.05
N LYS A 104 15.44 11.80 15.06
CA LYS A 104 16.15 11.35 13.85
C LYS A 104 15.55 10.05 13.29
N ASP A 105 15.14 9.13 14.15
CA ASP A 105 14.47 7.89 13.72
C ASP A 105 13.12 8.19 13.06
N VAL A 106 12.37 9.14 13.64
CA VAL A 106 11.09 9.62 13.09
C VAL A 106 11.30 10.24 11.71
N GLU A 107 12.25 11.17 11.59
CA GLU A 107 12.58 11.82 10.32
C GLU A 107 13.04 10.81 9.26
N ALA A 108 13.84 9.80 9.65
CA ALA A 108 14.29 8.75 8.76
C ALA A 108 13.12 7.89 8.26
N LEU A 109 12.24 7.43 9.16
CA LEU A 109 11.07 6.64 8.76
C LEU A 109 10.13 7.44 7.85
N ALA A 110 9.89 8.71 8.19
CA ALA A 110 9.07 9.58 7.38
C ALA A 110 9.66 9.75 5.96
N SER A 111 10.98 9.91 5.85
CA SER A 111 11.66 9.98 4.55
C SER A 111 11.49 8.69 3.74
N ILE A 112 11.54 7.52 4.38
CA ILE A 112 11.31 6.23 3.70
C ILE A 112 9.89 6.17 3.14
N ILE A 113 8.90 6.55 3.95
CA ILE A 113 7.48 6.55 3.55
C ILE A 113 7.25 7.51 2.38
N ILE A 114 7.73 8.75 2.48
CA ILE A 114 7.56 9.79 1.46
C ILE A 114 8.23 9.36 0.15
N ASN A 115 9.48 8.89 0.21
CA ASN A 115 10.19 8.45 -0.98
C ASN A 115 9.49 7.24 -1.64
N GLY A 116 8.95 6.31 -0.85
CA GLY A 116 8.17 5.18 -1.36
C GLY A 116 6.87 5.63 -2.06
N LEU A 117 6.15 6.57 -1.47
CA LEU A 117 4.95 7.17 -2.09
C LEU A 117 5.30 7.94 -3.36
N LYS A 118 6.36 8.76 -3.31
CA LYS A 118 6.84 9.56 -4.43
C LYS A 118 7.17 8.68 -5.63
N ASN A 119 7.98 7.64 -5.43
CA ASN A 119 8.29 6.65 -6.47
C ASN A 119 7.01 6.00 -7.05
N THR A 120 6.06 5.64 -6.18
CA THR A 120 4.80 5.03 -6.62
C THR A 120 3.98 5.97 -7.50
N LEU A 121 3.90 7.25 -7.11
CA LEU A 121 3.20 8.29 -7.88
C LEU A 121 3.91 8.58 -9.20
N GLU A 122 5.24 8.76 -9.20
CA GLU A 122 6.04 9.06 -10.39
C GLU A 122 5.97 7.94 -11.43
N VAL A 123 6.05 6.67 -11.01
CA VAL A 123 5.89 5.53 -11.91
C VAL A 123 4.49 5.52 -12.54
N PHE A 124 3.47 5.86 -11.76
CA PHE A 124 2.10 5.89 -12.25
C PHE A 124 1.84 7.07 -13.20
N VAL A 125 2.39 8.26 -12.92
CA VAL A 125 2.36 9.41 -13.84
C VAL A 125 2.94 9.01 -15.19
N LYS A 126 4.16 8.45 -15.22
CA LYS A 126 4.83 8.01 -16.45
C LYS A 126 4.01 7.01 -17.24
N ASP A 127 3.40 6.03 -16.55
CA ASP A 127 2.52 5.03 -17.17
C ASP A 127 1.27 5.65 -17.81
N ILE A 128 0.67 6.66 -17.16
CA ILE A 128 -0.48 7.39 -17.72
C ILE A 128 -0.06 8.23 -18.92
N GLU A 129 1.05 8.96 -18.84
CA GLU A 129 1.58 9.75 -19.96
C GLU A 129 1.88 8.88 -21.19
N GLU A 130 2.47 7.70 -20.98
CA GLU A 130 2.73 6.73 -22.05
C GLU A 130 1.43 6.22 -22.67
N GLN A 131 0.41 5.92 -21.86
CA GLN A 131 -0.89 5.47 -22.36
C GLN A 131 -1.63 6.56 -23.13
N ILE A 132 -1.54 7.82 -22.70
CA ILE A 132 -2.08 8.97 -23.45
C ILE A 132 -1.38 9.08 -24.81
N ARG A 133 -0.03 9.01 -24.83
CA ARG A 133 0.75 9.04 -26.08
C ARG A 133 0.39 7.90 -27.04
N ASN A 134 0.07 6.73 -26.49
CA ASN A 134 -0.36 5.56 -27.26
C ASN A 134 -1.85 5.61 -27.66
N GLY A 135 -2.53 6.74 -27.50
CA GLY A 135 -3.91 6.95 -27.94
C GLY A 135 -4.96 6.15 -27.16
N LYS A 136 -4.69 5.80 -25.89
CA LYS A 136 -5.68 5.11 -25.05
C LYS A 136 -6.87 6.03 -24.73
N ASP A 137 -8.03 5.39 -24.52
CA ASP A 137 -9.29 6.05 -24.16
C ASP A 137 -9.15 6.90 -22.88
N LYS A 138 -9.35 8.21 -23.01
CA LYS A 138 -9.26 9.20 -21.93
C LYS A 138 -10.23 8.90 -20.78
N THR A 139 -11.43 8.43 -21.06
CA THR A 139 -12.46 8.10 -20.03
C THR A 139 -12.01 6.92 -19.18
N ARG A 140 -11.41 5.90 -19.81
CA ARG A 140 -10.87 4.74 -19.09
C ARG A 140 -9.67 5.13 -18.23
N LEU A 141 -8.81 6.02 -18.72
CA LEU A 141 -7.67 6.55 -17.97
C LEU A 141 -8.13 7.39 -16.77
N GLN A 142 -9.12 8.27 -16.94
CA GLN A 142 -9.75 9.03 -15.84
C GLN A 142 -10.24 8.11 -14.71
N GLN A 143 -10.98 7.06 -15.06
CA GLN A 143 -11.46 6.09 -14.06
C GLN A 143 -10.30 5.36 -13.36
N ARG A 144 -9.24 5.04 -14.09
CA ARG A 144 -8.05 4.39 -13.54
C ARG A 144 -7.32 5.30 -12.54
N VAL A 145 -7.10 6.56 -12.89
CA VAL A 145 -6.46 7.55 -12.00
C VAL A 145 -7.31 7.81 -10.77
N LYS A 146 -8.62 7.99 -10.93
CA LYS A 146 -9.53 8.15 -9.79
C LYS A 146 -9.43 6.98 -8.80
N LYS A 147 -9.50 5.74 -9.31
CA LYS A 147 -9.35 4.52 -8.49
C LYS A 147 -7.98 4.45 -7.81
N PHE A 148 -6.92 4.84 -8.51
CA PHE A 148 -5.57 4.85 -7.95
C PHE A 148 -5.45 5.87 -6.80
N ILE A 149 -5.90 7.11 -7.00
CA ILE A 149 -5.89 8.16 -5.96
C ILE A 149 -6.75 7.74 -4.76
N GLU A 150 -7.96 7.22 -4.99
CA GLU A 150 -8.81 6.69 -3.92
C GLU A 150 -8.11 5.59 -3.11
N ASN A 151 -7.37 4.71 -3.78
CA ASN A 151 -6.62 3.64 -3.11
C ASN A 151 -5.44 4.16 -2.30
N ILE A 152 -4.74 5.22 -2.74
CA ILE A 152 -3.65 5.82 -1.96
C ILE A 152 -4.22 6.58 -0.76
N LYS A 153 -5.25 7.42 -0.96
CA LYS A 153 -5.90 8.18 0.13
C LYS A 153 -6.37 7.29 1.28
N ARG A 154 -6.88 6.09 1.01
CA ARG A 154 -7.28 5.12 2.06
C ARG A 154 -6.12 4.63 2.93
N LYS A 155 -4.90 4.65 2.40
CA LYS A 155 -3.68 4.24 3.09
C LYS A 155 -2.95 5.41 3.75
N ASP A 156 -3.29 6.64 3.36
CA ASP A 156 -2.60 7.87 3.71
C ASP A 156 -2.98 8.38 5.10
N PHE A 157 -2.70 7.59 6.14
CA PHE A 157 -3.10 7.92 7.52
C PHE A 157 -2.36 9.11 8.12
N LEU A 158 -1.21 9.51 7.56
CA LEU A 158 -0.46 10.72 7.94
C LEU A 158 -0.81 11.94 7.07
N ASN A 159 -1.77 11.79 6.16
CA ASN A 159 -2.23 12.84 5.25
C ASN A 159 -1.09 13.49 4.43
N LEU A 160 -0.11 12.67 4.01
CA LEU A 160 1.09 13.12 3.31
C LEU A 160 0.77 13.65 1.91
N LEU A 161 -0.30 13.17 1.26
CA LEU A 161 -0.71 13.67 -0.05
C LEU A 161 -1.10 15.15 -0.03
N ILE A 162 -1.47 15.69 1.13
CA ILE A 162 -1.81 17.10 1.32
C ILE A 162 -0.63 17.86 1.91
N ARG A 163 0.04 17.26 2.91
CA ARG A 163 1.06 17.91 3.72
C ARG A 163 2.43 17.98 3.04
N ASP A 164 2.77 17.03 2.18
CA ASP A 164 4.03 17.05 1.43
C ASP A 164 3.87 17.75 0.06
N PRO A 165 4.60 18.86 -0.20
CA PRO A 165 4.45 19.62 -1.44
C PRO A 165 4.80 18.83 -2.72
N ASP A 166 5.76 17.90 -2.64
CA ASP A 166 6.19 17.12 -3.80
C ASP A 166 5.13 16.08 -4.16
N LEU A 167 4.61 15.36 -3.17
CA LEU A 167 3.50 14.42 -3.36
C LEU A 167 2.25 15.14 -3.88
N ARG A 168 1.93 16.31 -3.31
CA ARG A 168 0.79 17.12 -3.75
C ARG A 168 0.92 17.54 -5.21
N LYS A 169 2.12 17.95 -5.64
CA LYS A 169 2.40 18.31 -7.04
C LYS A 169 2.11 17.13 -7.98
N LEU A 170 2.56 15.92 -7.63
CA LEU A 170 2.32 14.72 -8.44
C LEU A 170 0.84 14.35 -8.53
N ILE A 171 0.06 14.56 -7.46
CA ILE A 171 -1.39 14.36 -7.50
C ILE A 171 -2.06 15.37 -8.45
N ILE A 172 -1.70 16.65 -8.38
CA ILE A 172 -2.23 17.69 -9.27
C ILE A 172 -1.87 17.38 -10.74
N GLU A 173 -0.65 16.92 -11.00
CA GLU A 173 -0.22 16.51 -12.32
C GLU A 173 -1.09 15.38 -12.90
N LEU A 174 -1.40 14.35 -12.10
CA LEU A 174 -2.33 13.29 -12.49
C LEU A 174 -3.75 13.81 -12.80
N GLU A 175 -4.22 14.82 -12.08
CA GLU A 175 -5.53 15.45 -12.30
C GLU A 175 -5.53 16.28 -13.60
N ILE A 176 -4.45 17.02 -13.88
CA ILE A 176 -4.29 17.83 -15.09
C ILE A 176 -4.19 16.96 -16.34
N LEU A 177 -3.40 15.88 -16.31
CA LEU A 177 -3.20 14.97 -17.45
C LEU A 177 -4.50 14.40 -18.02
N LEU A 178 -5.56 14.41 -17.23
CA LEU A 178 -6.84 13.80 -17.57
C LEU A 178 -8.03 14.76 -17.51
N SER A 179 -7.79 16.03 -17.22
CA SER A 179 -8.76 17.13 -17.44
C SER A 179 -8.91 17.37 -18.95
#